data_AF-A0A0T9RI32-F1
#
_entry.id   AF-A0A0T9RI32-F1
#
_cell.length_a   1.000
_cell.length_b   1.000
_cell.length_c   1.000
_cell.angle_alpha   90.00
_cell.angle_beta   90.00
_cell.angle_gamma   90.00
#
_symmetry.space_group_name_H-M   'P 1'
#
loop_
_entity.id
_entity.type
_entity.pdbx_description
1 polymer ?
#
loop_
_entity_poly.entity_id
_entity_poly.type
_entity_poly.pdbx_seq_one_letter_code
_entity_poly.pdbx_strand_id
1 'polypeptide(L)'
;MTNLEKAVNEFNRISKSMGYNINPPYTGKLETYDFGREISPEQPDFWKQYGSFLRISNGLFADGCVFYGMSDGEDTAGLIEFNNALNIPGFKDETMTNLIVIGGNNTDTFYYDSRTGKWEACDRIGTDRVWESCDSLAELIETQIKMLENG
;
A
#
# COMPACT_ATOMS: atom_id res chain seq x y z
N MET A 1 -7.79 8.42 -18.59
CA MET A 1 -7.92 7.72 -17.30
C MET A 1 -7.04 6.48 -17.34
N THR A 2 -6.02 6.42 -16.49
CA THR A 2 -5.10 5.26 -16.39
C THR A 2 -5.81 4.09 -15.71
N ASN A 3 -5.26 2.87 -15.79
CA ASN A 3 -5.83 1.72 -15.07
C ASN A 3 -5.82 1.97 -13.55
N LEU A 4 -4.75 2.55 -13.03
CA LEU A 4 -4.65 2.94 -11.62
C LEU A 4 -5.76 3.93 -11.21
N GLU A 5 -6.00 4.97 -12.02
CA GLU A 5 -7.06 5.94 -11.73
C GLU A 5 -8.45 5.30 -11.73
N LYS A 6 -8.71 4.35 -12.63
CA LYS A 6 -9.97 3.58 -12.63
C LYS A 6 -10.11 2.74 -11.36
N ALA A 7 -9.09 1.97 -11.02
CA ALA A 7 -9.09 1.10 -9.84
C ALA A 7 -9.30 1.90 -8.55
N VAL A 8 -8.57 3.01 -8.37
CA VAL A 8 -8.70 3.87 -7.19
C VAL A 8 -10.09 4.51 -7.10
N ASN A 9 -10.62 5.02 -8.21
CA ASN A 9 -11.96 5.61 -8.23
C ASN A 9 -13.06 4.59 -7.93
N GLU A 10 -12.90 3.36 -8.42
CA GLU A 10 -13.84 2.28 -8.15
C GLU A 10 -13.81 1.84 -6.69
N PHE A 11 -12.62 1.68 -6.10
CA PHE A 11 -12.48 1.43 -4.66
C PHE A 11 -13.17 2.53 -3.85
N ASN A 12 -12.94 3.80 -4.20
CA ASN A 12 -13.58 4.93 -3.53
C ASN A 12 -15.10 4.95 -3.72
N ARG A 13 -15.61 4.55 -4.88
CA ARG A 13 -17.06 4.41 -5.13
C ARG A 13 -17.67 3.38 -4.17
N ILE A 14 -17.03 2.22 -4.02
CA ILE A 14 -17.47 1.15 -3.12
C ILE A 14 -17.39 1.60 -1.66
N SER A 15 -16.24 2.13 -1.23
CA SER A 15 -16.01 2.69 0.10
C SER A 15 -17.09 3.70 0.49
N LYS A 16 -17.42 4.63 -0.41
CA LYS A 16 -18.49 5.62 -0.19
C LYS A 16 -19.86 4.97 -0.07
N SER A 17 -20.15 3.92 -0.85
CA SER A 17 -21.42 3.20 -0.78
C SER A 17 -21.62 2.46 0.56
N MET A 18 -20.52 2.11 1.22
CA MET A 18 -20.48 1.54 2.57
C MET A 18 -20.52 2.61 3.69
N GLY A 19 -20.52 3.89 3.34
CA GLY A 19 -20.61 5.01 4.29
C GLY A 19 -19.26 5.54 4.80
N TYR A 20 -18.14 5.12 4.21
CA TYR A 20 -16.83 5.65 4.57
C TYR A 20 -16.53 6.98 3.86
N ASN A 21 -15.69 7.79 4.50
CA ASN A 21 -15.17 9.02 3.92
C ASN A 21 -14.03 8.71 2.93
N ILE A 22 -13.98 9.47 1.85
CA ILE A 22 -12.92 9.35 0.86
C ILE A 22 -11.79 10.32 1.20
N ASN A 23 -10.57 9.79 1.27
CA ASN A 23 -9.39 10.60 1.51
C ASN A 23 -9.13 11.50 0.29
N PRO A 24 -8.98 12.82 0.48
CA PRO A 24 -8.60 13.71 -0.61
C PRO A 24 -7.20 13.34 -1.13
N PRO A 25 -6.84 13.75 -2.36
CA PRO A 25 -5.47 13.61 -2.85
C PRO A 25 -4.44 14.22 -1.90
N TYR A 26 -3.29 13.55 -1.78
CA TYR A 26 -2.15 14.14 -1.10
C TYR A 26 -1.60 15.31 -1.91
N THR A 27 -1.43 16.47 -1.29
CA THR A 27 -0.93 17.70 -1.92
C THR A 27 0.50 18.05 -1.50
N GLY A 28 1.05 17.35 -0.50
CA GLY A 28 2.42 17.54 -0.06
C GLY A 28 3.47 17.05 -1.06
N LYS A 29 4.74 17.21 -0.68
CA LYS A 29 5.85 16.80 -1.52
C LYS A 29 6.02 15.28 -1.44
N LEU A 30 6.09 14.63 -2.60
CA LEU A 30 6.48 13.23 -2.69
C LEU A 30 8.00 13.23 -2.83
N GLU A 31 8.70 12.92 -1.76
CA GLU A 31 10.15 12.73 -1.77
C GLU A 31 10.45 11.24 -1.82
N THR A 32 11.60 10.88 -2.41
CA THR A 32 12.13 9.53 -2.26
C THR A 32 12.45 9.29 -0.80
N TYR A 33 12.23 8.07 -0.33
CA TYR A 33 12.40 7.71 1.07
C TYR A 33 13.25 6.44 1.19
N ASP A 34 14.20 6.47 2.12
CA ASP A 34 14.97 5.28 2.48
C ASP A 34 14.17 4.42 3.47
N PHE A 35 13.52 3.38 2.93
CA PHE A 35 12.75 2.43 3.73
C PHE A 35 13.64 1.50 4.58
N GLY A 36 14.96 1.49 4.35
CA GLY A 36 15.89 0.56 4.98
C GLY A 36 15.74 -0.87 4.44
N ARG A 37 16.11 -1.87 5.25
CA ARG A 37 15.91 -3.31 4.95
C ARG A 37 16.41 -3.75 3.56
N GLU A 38 17.56 -3.22 3.15
CA GLU A 38 18.23 -3.48 1.85
C GLU A 38 17.51 -2.93 0.60
N ILE A 39 16.50 -2.09 0.81
CA ILE A 39 15.79 -1.38 -0.25
C ILE A 39 16.64 -0.19 -0.71
N SER A 40 16.83 -0.02 -2.02
CA SER A 40 17.53 1.17 -2.57
C SER A 40 16.75 2.45 -2.22
N PRO A 41 17.37 3.55 -1.76
CA PRO A 41 16.64 4.75 -1.33
C PRO A 41 15.79 5.46 -2.41
N GLU A 42 16.10 5.26 -3.70
CA GLU A 42 15.44 6.01 -4.78
C GLU A 42 14.08 5.43 -5.20
N GLN A 43 13.94 4.09 -5.19
CA GLN A 43 12.74 3.33 -5.62
C GLN A 43 11.87 4.00 -6.71
N PRO A 44 12.41 4.33 -7.90
CA PRO A 44 11.68 5.12 -8.89
C PRO A 44 10.41 4.42 -9.39
N ASP A 45 10.42 3.09 -9.54
CA ASP A 45 9.27 2.33 -10.03
C ASP A 45 8.13 2.26 -9.01
N PHE A 46 8.46 2.10 -7.73
CA PHE A 46 7.51 2.23 -6.63
C PHE A 46 6.84 3.61 -6.65
N TRP A 47 7.65 4.68 -6.58
CA TRP A 47 7.14 6.05 -6.48
C TRP A 47 6.38 6.49 -7.73
N LYS A 48 6.70 5.94 -8.90
CA LYS A 48 5.94 6.20 -10.13
C LYS A 48 4.48 5.76 -10.00
N GLN A 49 4.22 4.56 -9.48
CA GLN A 49 2.85 4.07 -9.30
C GLN A 49 2.22 4.58 -8.00
N TYR A 50 2.92 4.45 -6.88
CA TYR A 50 2.42 4.84 -5.56
C TYR A 50 2.23 6.35 -5.44
N GLY A 51 3.15 7.14 -5.97
CA GLY A 51 3.02 8.59 -6.04
C GLY A 51 1.80 9.01 -6.88
N SER A 52 1.56 8.35 -8.02
CA SER A 52 0.36 8.58 -8.83
C SER A 52 -0.92 8.24 -8.06
N PHE A 53 -0.91 7.14 -7.32
CA PHE A 53 -1.98 6.75 -6.41
C PHE A 53 -2.29 7.85 -5.38
N LEU A 54 -1.27 8.36 -4.69
CA LEU A 54 -1.41 9.42 -3.68
C LEU A 54 -1.93 10.73 -4.27
N ARG A 55 -1.70 10.99 -5.57
CA ARG A 55 -2.29 12.14 -6.28
C ARG A 55 -3.76 11.96 -6.68
N ILE A 56 -4.30 10.75 -6.54
CA ILE A 56 -5.73 10.46 -6.73
C ILE A 56 -6.44 10.38 -5.39
N SER A 57 -5.84 9.71 -4.40
CA SER A 57 -6.39 9.59 -3.04
C SER A 57 -5.27 9.32 -2.03
N ASN A 58 -5.27 10.03 -0.90
CA ASN A 58 -4.27 9.87 0.15
C ASN A 58 -4.57 8.63 1.02
N GLY A 59 -4.39 7.44 0.45
CA GLY A 59 -4.76 6.19 1.11
C GLY A 59 -6.19 5.76 0.78
N LEU A 60 -6.47 4.46 0.92
CA LEU A 60 -7.79 3.87 0.72
C LEU A 60 -8.22 3.13 1.97
N PHE A 61 -9.53 3.15 2.24
CA PHE A 61 -10.10 2.38 3.33
C PHE A 61 -11.53 1.94 3.01
N ALA A 62 -11.80 0.65 3.19
CA ALA A 62 -13.15 0.08 3.19
C ALA A 62 -13.12 -1.26 3.92
N ASP A 63 -14.02 -1.47 4.89
CA ASP A 63 -14.24 -2.75 5.56
C ASP A 63 -12.96 -3.50 6.01
N GLY A 64 -12.04 -2.77 6.67
CA GLY A 64 -10.77 -3.33 7.16
C GLY A 64 -9.67 -3.50 6.10
N CYS A 65 -9.97 -3.34 4.80
CA CYS A 65 -8.97 -3.20 3.74
C CYS A 65 -8.42 -1.77 3.73
N VAL A 66 -7.10 -1.64 3.87
CA VAL A 66 -6.38 -0.37 3.91
C VAL A 66 -5.22 -0.34 2.92
N PHE A 67 -5.07 0.78 2.22
CA PHE A 67 -3.84 1.18 1.55
C PHE A 67 -3.35 2.47 2.19
N TYR A 68 -2.09 2.50 2.61
CA TYR A 68 -1.54 3.60 3.42
C TYR A 68 -1.39 4.89 2.60
N GLY A 69 -1.95 5.98 3.12
CA GLY A 69 -1.65 7.32 2.64
C GLY A 69 -0.31 7.83 3.17
N MET A 70 0.01 9.07 2.88
CA MET A 70 1.01 9.86 3.58
C MET A 70 0.37 10.49 4.82
N SER A 71 1.17 10.66 5.87
CA SER A 71 0.78 11.50 7.01
C SER A 71 0.48 12.93 6.56
N ASP A 72 -0.60 13.50 7.08
CA ASP A 72 -1.05 14.88 6.84
C ASP A 72 -1.08 15.73 8.13
N GLY A 73 -0.55 15.20 9.23
CA GLY A 73 -0.49 15.86 10.54
C GLY A 73 0.14 14.98 11.62
N GLU A 74 0.28 15.51 12.84
CA GLU A 74 1.00 14.83 13.94
C GLU A 74 0.31 13.53 14.43
N ASP A 75 -0.98 13.33 14.16
CA ASP A 75 -1.77 12.22 14.72
C ASP A 75 -2.10 11.10 13.71
N THR A 76 -1.66 11.19 12.46
CA THR A 76 -1.95 10.20 11.40
C THR A 76 -0.68 9.53 10.92
N ALA A 77 -0.40 8.32 11.40
CA ALA A 77 0.67 7.49 10.85
C ALA A 77 0.32 7.07 9.41
N GLY A 78 1.23 7.31 8.48
CA GLY A 78 1.10 6.93 7.08
C GLY A 78 2.15 5.89 6.67
N LEU A 79 2.37 5.80 5.36
CA LEU A 79 3.30 4.87 4.72
C LEU A 79 4.68 4.89 5.37
N ILE A 80 5.23 6.08 5.61
CA ILE A 80 6.59 6.25 6.16
C ILE A 80 6.63 5.78 7.61
N GLU A 81 5.70 6.22 8.45
CA GLU A 81 5.67 5.91 9.87
C GLU A 81 5.48 4.41 10.11
N PHE A 82 4.58 3.76 9.35
CA PHE A 82 4.38 2.32 9.43
C PHE A 82 5.63 1.54 8.99
N ASN A 83 6.31 1.97 7.93
CA ASN A 83 7.54 1.31 7.51
C ASN A 83 8.72 1.55 8.45
N ASN A 84 8.76 2.70 9.14
CA ASN A 84 9.77 2.98 10.15
C ASN A 84 9.61 2.13 11.41
N ALA A 85 8.38 1.84 11.80
CA ALA A 85 8.11 0.96 12.94
C ALA A 85 8.68 -0.46 12.76
N LEU A 86 8.93 -0.87 11.52
CA LEU A 86 9.54 -2.16 11.17
C LEU A 86 11.07 -2.14 11.26
N ASN A 87 11.68 -0.96 11.36
CA ASN A 87 13.13 -0.79 11.47
C ASN A 87 13.54 -0.77 12.96
N ILE A 88 13.62 -1.95 13.57
CA ILE A 88 13.97 -2.11 15.00
C ILE A 88 15.50 -2.12 15.15
N PRO A 89 16.10 -1.19 15.93
CA PRO A 89 17.55 -1.17 16.12
C PRO A 89 18.08 -2.48 16.72
N GLY A 90 19.08 -3.08 16.07
CA GLY A 90 19.71 -4.33 16.53
C GLY A 90 18.90 -5.60 16.26
N PHE A 91 17.75 -5.50 15.58
CA PHE A 91 16.97 -6.66 15.15
C PHE A 91 16.71 -6.57 13.64
N LYS A 92 17.10 -7.62 12.91
CA LYS A 92 16.83 -7.74 11.48
C LYS A 92 15.79 -8.84 11.29
N ASP A 93 14.59 -8.45 10.85
CA ASP A 93 13.61 -9.40 10.36
C ASP A 93 13.93 -9.73 8.89
N GLU A 94 14.49 -10.91 8.66
CA GLU A 94 14.85 -11.35 7.31
C GLU A 94 13.62 -11.51 6.41
N THR A 95 12.43 -11.76 6.97
CA THR A 95 11.18 -11.92 6.21
C THR A 95 10.71 -10.60 5.59
N MET A 96 11.14 -9.46 6.14
CA MET A 96 10.79 -8.11 5.71
C MET A 96 11.85 -7.45 4.83
N THR A 97 12.91 -8.18 4.50
CA THR A 97 14.03 -7.70 3.69
C THR A 97 13.56 -7.46 2.24
N ASN A 98 13.85 -6.28 1.70
CA ASN A 98 13.36 -5.79 0.39
C ASN A 98 11.85 -5.56 0.25
N LEU A 99 11.10 -5.54 1.35
CA LEU A 99 9.64 -5.32 1.31
C LEU A 99 9.25 -3.95 1.86
N ILE A 100 8.50 -3.20 1.04
CA ILE A 100 7.82 -1.97 1.45
C ILE A 100 6.38 -2.33 1.80
N VAL A 101 5.96 -2.12 3.04
CA VAL A 101 4.58 -2.39 3.47
C VAL A 101 3.70 -1.21 3.04
N ILE A 102 2.62 -1.51 2.32
CA ILE A 102 1.73 -0.48 1.76
C ILE A 102 0.30 -0.54 2.30
N GLY A 103 0.00 -1.52 3.14
CA GLY A 103 -1.35 -1.70 3.67
C GLY A 103 -1.63 -3.14 4.08
N GLY A 104 -2.91 -3.49 4.08
CA GLY A 104 -3.36 -4.84 4.32
C GLY A 104 -4.87 -4.90 4.47
N ASN A 105 -5.39 -6.09 4.70
CA ASN A 105 -6.78 -6.31 5.08
C ASN A 105 -6.81 -7.15 6.38
N ASN A 106 -7.91 -7.84 6.66
CA ASN A 106 -8.04 -8.66 7.87
C ASN A 106 -7.15 -9.91 7.86
N THR A 107 -6.78 -10.42 6.68
CA THR A 107 -6.03 -11.67 6.48
C THR A 107 -4.61 -11.43 5.98
N ASP A 108 -4.41 -10.40 5.18
CA ASP A 108 -3.20 -10.19 4.40
C ASP A 108 -2.53 -8.86 4.72
N THR A 109 -1.21 -8.83 4.54
CA THR A 109 -0.43 -7.60 4.44
C THR A 109 -0.07 -7.36 2.98
N PHE A 110 -0.13 -6.11 2.57
CA PHE A 110 0.20 -5.71 1.21
C PHE A 110 1.63 -5.17 1.14
N TYR A 111 2.37 -5.60 0.12
CA TYR A 111 3.78 -5.26 -0.07
C TYR A 111 4.05 -4.78 -1.50
N TYR A 112 5.11 -3.99 -1.62
CA TYR A 112 5.89 -3.90 -2.85
C TYR A 112 7.23 -4.59 -2.61
N ASP A 113 7.54 -5.61 -3.42
CA ASP A 113 8.84 -6.29 -3.39
C ASP A 113 9.82 -5.54 -4.29
N SER A 114 10.81 -4.88 -3.70
CA SER A 114 11.78 -4.06 -4.44
C SER A 114 12.75 -4.87 -5.29
N ARG A 115 12.81 -6.20 -5.13
CA ARG A 115 13.65 -7.09 -5.95
C ARG A 115 12.99 -7.43 -7.27
N THR A 116 11.68 -7.67 -7.23
CA THR A 116 10.90 -8.18 -8.36
C THR A 116 10.05 -7.10 -9.01
N GLY A 117 9.78 -5.99 -8.31
CA GLY A 117 8.88 -4.93 -8.72
C GLY A 117 7.40 -5.30 -8.64
N LYS A 118 7.07 -6.40 -7.96
CA LYS A 118 5.70 -6.91 -7.83
C LYS A 118 4.96 -6.26 -6.67
N TRP A 119 3.64 -6.23 -6.80
CA TRP A 119 2.70 -5.79 -5.79
C TRP A 119 2.01 -7.02 -5.22
N GLU A 120 2.21 -7.30 -3.94
CA GLU A 120 1.87 -8.59 -3.35
C GLU A 120 0.88 -8.45 -2.19
N ALA A 121 0.00 -9.43 -2.04
CA ALA A 121 -0.76 -9.67 -0.81
C ALA A 121 -0.31 -11.00 -0.21
N CYS A 122 0.21 -10.96 1.02
CA CYS A 122 0.71 -12.13 1.71
C CYS A 122 0.00 -12.32 3.05
N ASP A 123 -0.28 -13.57 3.38
CA ASP A 123 -0.99 -13.96 4.60
C ASP A 123 -0.26 -13.50 5.87
N ARG A 124 -1.00 -12.89 6.80
CA ARG A 124 -0.48 -12.47 8.11
C ARG A 124 -0.21 -13.63 9.06
N ILE A 125 -0.80 -14.81 8.83
CA ILE A 125 -0.79 -15.94 9.77
C ILE A 125 0.18 -17.06 9.33
N GLY A 126 1.41 -16.66 8.96
CA GLY A 126 2.60 -17.51 9.16
C GLY A 126 2.83 -18.63 8.15
N THR A 127 2.59 -18.42 6.85
CA THR A 127 2.96 -19.42 5.83
C THR A 127 3.94 -18.95 4.76
N ASP A 128 4.41 -17.70 4.80
CA ASP A 128 5.23 -17.08 3.74
C ASP A 128 4.60 -17.20 2.32
N ARG A 129 3.28 -17.44 2.25
CA ARG A 129 2.57 -17.63 0.99
C ARG A 129 2.11 -16.29 0.46
N VAL A 130 2.65 -15.95 -0.70
CA VAL A 130 2.10 -14.91 -1.57
C VAL A 130 0.80 -15.45 -2.15
N TRP A 131 -0.32 -14.85 -1.76
CA TRP A 131 -1.64 -15.20 -2.29
C TRP A 131 -1.86 -14.57 -3.66
N GLU A 132 -1.45 -13.31 -3.79
CA GLU A 132 -1.57 -12.53 -5.01
C GLU A 132 -0.23 -11.84 -5.28
N SER A 133 0.25 -11.95 -6.52
CA SER A 133 1.46 -11.27 -7.01
C SER A 133 1.13 -10.59 -8.32
N CYS A 134 0.97 -9.28 -8.27
CA CYS A 134 0.51 -8.45 -9.39
C CYS A 134 1.65 -7.67 -10.05
N ASP A 135 1.49 -7.36 -11.34
CA ASP A 135 2.47 -6.58 -12.11
C ASP A 135 2.30 -5.07 -11.91
N SER A 136 1.14 -4.66 -11.41
CA SER A 136 0.82 -3.25 -11.15
C SER A 136 0.03 -3.05 -9.86
N LEU A 137 0.15 -1.85 -9.29
CA LEU A 137 -0.65 -1.44 -8.13
C LEU A 137 -2.15 -1.45 -8.46
N ALA A 138 -2.52 -1.16 -9.71
CA ALA A 138 -3.90 -1.20 -10.16
C ALA A 138 -4.50 -2.62 -10.04
N GLU A 139 -3.77 -3.64 -10.49
CA GLU A 139 -4.19 -5.04 -10.38
C GLU A 139 -4.35 -5.50 -8.92
N LEU A 140 -3.44 -5.08 -8.03
CA LEU A 140 -3.57 -5.38 -6.61
C LEU A 140 -4.84 -4.74 -6.03
N ILE A 141 -5.12 -3.46 -6.32
CA ILE A 141 -6.33 -2.76 -5.88
C ILE A 141 -7.59 -3.44 -6.44
N GLU A 142 -7.60 -3.80 -7.73
CA GLU A 142 -8.72 -4.51 -8.36
C GLU A 142 -8.99 -5.87 -7.72
N THR A 143 -7.94 -6.56 -7.26
CA THR A 143 -8.07 -7.82 -6.54
C THR A 143 -8.74 -7.59 -5.17
N GLN A 144 -8.35 -6.54 -4.46
CA GLN A 144 -8.99 -6.18 -3.19
C GLN A 144 -10.44 -5.71 -3.37
N ILE A 145 -10.76 -5.01 -4.46
CA ILE A 145 -12.15 -4.66 -4.82
C ILE A 145 -13.03 -5.92 -4.94
N LYS A 146 -12.55 -6.95 -5.66
CA LYS A 146 -13.30 -8.20 -5.79
C LYS A 146 -13.54 -8.89 -4.44
N MET A 147 -12.61 -8.76 -3.50
CA MET A 147 -12.80 -9.31 -2.15
C MET A 147 -13.88 -8.54 -1.38
N LEU A 148 -13.90 -7.20 -1.50
CA LEU A 148 -14.91 -6.35 -0.89
C LEU A 148 -16.32 -6.55 -1.47
N GLU A 149 -16.44 -6.91 -2.75
CA GLU A 149 -17.74 -7.18 -3.39
C GLU A 149 -18.31 -8.56 -3.05
N ASN A 150 -17.47 -9.49 -2.60
CA ASN A 150 -17.85 -10.88 -2.29
C ASN A 150 -18.01 -11.17 -0.79
N GLY A 151 -17.74 -10.19 0.09
CA GLY A 151 -17.99 -10.26 1.54
C GLY A 151 -19.41 -9.83 1.90
#